data_AF-A0A931RE30-F1
#
_entry.id   AF-A0A931RE30-F1
#
_cell.length_a   1.000
_cell.length_b   1.000
_cell.length_c   1.000
_cell.angle_alpha   90.00
_cell.angle_beta   90.00
_cell.angle_gamma   90.00
#
_symmetry.space_group_name_H-M   'P 1'
#
loop_
_entity.id
_entity.type
_entity.pdbx_description
1 polymer ?
#
loop_
_entity_poly.entity_id
_entity_poly.type
_entity_poly.pdbx_seq_one_letter_code
_entity_poly.pdbx_strand_id
1 'polypeptide(L)'
;MKDSVSNWFLFVGTVLFLIGLFAALKTAANFTLFTQYPTGSAVVPLNISGIPPYYGQREEDCQIPYSAYYPATDQVPSEEFQKEQQKKDQESCLRVVKRERENAKINDISQAAFYLFLGAGLLATRKLLLK
;
A
#
# COMPACT_ATOMS: atom_id res chain seq x y z
N MET A 1 -35.68 -17.36 -12.15
CA MET A 1 -34.99 -16.05 -12.06
C MET A 1 -34.36 -15.84 -10.67
N LYS A 2 -35.11 -16.06 -9.57
CA LYS A 2 -34.59 -16.02 -8.19
C LYS A 2 -33.37 -16.93 -7.96
N ASP A 3 -33.37 -18.16 -8.47
CA ASP A 3 -32.24 -19.09 -8.26
C ASP A 3 -30.95 -18.64 -8.95
N SER A 4 -31.07 -18.04 -10.14
CA SER A 4 -29.93 -17.48 -10.86
C SER A 4 -29.31 -16.31 -10.09
N VAL A 5 -30.14 -15.40 -9.58
CA VAL A 5 -29.69 -14.27 -8.76
C VAL A 5 -29.04 -14.78 -7.46
N SER A 6 -29.67 -15.72 -6.75
CA SER A 6 -29.14 -16.32 -5.52
C SER A 6 -27.77 -16.98 -5.72
N ASN A 7 -27.59 -17.69 -6.84
CA ASN A 7 -26.31 -18.32 -7.20
C ASN A 7 -25.22 -17.27 -7.53
N TRP A 8 -25.59 -16.16 -8.17
CA TRP A 8 -24.67 -15.04 -8.39
C TRP A 8 -24.22 -14.40 -7.08
N PHE A 9 -25.13 -14.14 -6.14
CA PHE A 9 -24.77 -13.62 -4.81
C PHE A 9 -23.85 -14.57 -4.05
N LEU A 10 -24.10 -15.88 -4.14
CA LEU A 10 -23.21 -16.90 -3.56
C LEU A 10 -21.81 -16.81 -4.18
N PHE A 11 -21.73 -16.88 -5.52
CA PHE A 11 -20.46 -16.90 -6.23
C PHE A 11 -19.63 -15.63 -5.96
N VAL A 12 -20.23 -14.45 -6.16
CA VAL A 12 -19.55 -13.16 -5.96
C VAL A 12 -19.19 -12.96 -4.48
N GLY A 13 -20.11 -13.29 -3.57
CA GLY A 13 -19.86 -13.20 -2.13
C GLY A 13 -18.69 -14.09 -1.69
N THR A 14 -18.63 -15.33 -2.16
CA THR A 14 -17.52 -16.25 -1.86
C THR A 14 -16.20 -15.73 -2.43
N VAL A 15 -16.16 -15.28 -3.69
CA VAL A 15 -14.94 -14.74 -4.32
C VAL A 15 -14.42 -13.54 -3.54
N LEU A 16 -15.27 -12.55 -3.24
CA LEU A 16 -14.87 -11.35 -2.51
C LEU A 16 -14.42 -11.68 -1.09
N PHE A 17 -15.10 -12.62 -0.41
CA PHE A 17 -14.70 -13.06 0.92
C PHE A 17 -13.32 -13.73 0.92
N LEU A 18 -13.03 -14.58 -0.07
CA LEU A 18 -11.71 -15.21 -0.22
C LEU A 18 -10.61 -14.18 -0.51
N ILE A 19 -10.89 -13.18 -1.34
CA ILE A 19 -9.96 -12.06 -1.58
C ILE A 19 -9.69 -11.32 -0.27
N GLY A 20 -10.72 -11.01 0.51
CA GLY A 20 -10.57 -10.37 1.81
C GLY A 20 -9.79 -11.22 2.82
N LEU A 21 -9.99 -12.53 2.84
CA LEU A 21 -9.28 -13.46 3.71
C LEU A 21 -7.80 -13.55 3.35
N PHE A 22 -7.50 -13.77 2.07
CA PHE A 22 -6.13 -13.69 1.56
C PHE A 22 -5.52 -12.35 1.93
N ALA A 23 -6.32 -11.28 1.85
CA ALA A 23 -5.82 -9.96 2.12
C ALA A 23 -5.43 -9.75 3.59
N ALA A 24 -6.29 -10.16 4.51
CA ALA A 24 -6.02 -10.13 5.93
C ALA A 24 -4.79 -10.97 6.30
N LEU A 25 -4.63 -12.15 5.70
CA LEU A 25 -3.47 -13.02 5.95
C LEU A 25 -2.16 -12.37 5.51
N LYS A 26 -2.11 -11.77 4.32
CA LYS A 26 -0.91 -11.05 3.86
C LYS A 26 -0.63 -9.81 4.70
N THR A 27 -1.65 -9.05 5.09
CA THR A 27 -1.51 -7.92 6.01
C THR A 27 -0.92 -8.37 7.35
N ALA A 28 -1.41 -9.47 7.91
CA ALA A 28 -0.87 -10.06 9.14
C ALA A 28 0.57 -10.55 8.97
N ALA A 29 0.88 -11.23 7.86
CA ALA A 29 2.24 -11.65 7.53
C ALA A 29 3.19 -10.45 7.39
N ASN A 30 2.73 -9.33 6.83
CA ASN A 30 3.55 -8.12 6.72
C ASN A 30 3.93 -7.55 8.10
N PHE A 31 3.04 -7.66 9.09
CA PHE A 31 3.35 -7.25 10.47
C PHE A 31 4.33 -8.17 11.19
N THR A 32 4.34 -9.46 10.84
CA THR A 32 5.16 -10.45 11.55
C THR A 32 6.52 -10.69 10.90
N LEU A 33 6.61 -10.61 9.57
CA LEU A 33 7.82 -10.92 8.82
C LEU A 33 8.76 -9.72 8.66
N PHE A 34 8.24 -8.49 8.70
CA PHE A 34 9.04 -7.29 8.50
C PHE A 34 9.10 -6.45 9.78
N THR A 35 10.30 -5.96 10.10
CA THR A 35 10.52 -5.02 11.21
C THR A 35 9.83 -3.67 10.96
N GLN A 36 9.72 -3.28 9.70
CA GLN A 36 9.02 -2.10 9.24
C GLN A 36 8.06 -2.49 8.11
N TYR A 37 6.86 -1.91 8.10
CA TYR A 37 5.89 -2.22 7.07
C TYR A 37 6.44 -1.88 5.67
N PRO A 38 6.27 -2.73 4.65
CA PRO A 38 6.75 -2.43 3.30
C PRO A 38 6.05 -1.21 2.67
N THR A 39 6.80 -0.36 1.95
CA THR A 39 6.30 0.87 1.29
C THR A 39 5.49 0.63 0.02
N GLY A 40 5.62 -0.54 -0.61
CA GLY A 40 4.95 -0.92 -1.86
C GLY A 40 3.96 -2.07 -1.72
N SER A 41 3.29 -2.20 -0.58
CA SER A 41 2.30 -3.27 -0.40
C SER A 41 0.92 -2.82 -0.85
N ALA A 42 0.48 -3.38 -1.97
CA ALA A 42 -0.93 -3.59 -2.23
C ALA A 42 -1.18 -5.08 -2.01
N VAL A 43 -2.02 -5.42 -1.04
CA VAL A 43 -2.41 -6.82 -0.86
C VAL A 43 -3.15 -7.34 -2.09
N VAL A 44 -4.02 -6.51 -2.63
CA VAL A 44 -4.82 -6.81 -3.81
C VAL A 44 -4.38 -5.83 -4.90
N PRO A 45 -3.48 -6.24 -5.82
CA PRO A 45 -3.09 -5.41 -6.96
C PRO A 45 -4.20 -5.42 -8.02
N LEU A 46 -5.45 -5.29 -7.59
CA LEU A 46 -6.56 -5.07 -8.50
C LEU A 46 -6.44 -3.63 -8.94
N ASN A 47 -5.75 -3.45 -10.06
CA ASN A 47 -5.64 -2.20 -10.79
C ASN A 47 -6.99 -1.79 -11.39
N ILE A 48 -8.03 -1.69 -10.56
CA ILE A 48 -9.39 -1.32 -10.97
C ILE A 48 -9.43 0.16 -11.39
N SER A 49 -8.49 0.96 -10.89
CA SER A 49 -8.36 2.41 -11.14
C SER A 49 -7.31 2.79 -12.20
N GLY A 50 -6.67 1.84 -12.88
CA GLY A 50 -5.66 2.12 -13.92
C GLY A 50 -4.31 2.66 -13.42
N ILE A 51 -4.08 2.71 -12.10
CA ILE A 51 -2.84 3.17 -11.49
C ILE A 51 -1.85 1.99 -11.42
N PRO A 52 -0.65 2.10 -12.02
CA PRO A 52 0.33 1.02 -12.01
C PRO A 52 0.74 0.63 -10.58
N PRO A 53 1.18 -0.63 -10.36
CA PRO A 53 1.70 -1.05 -9.07
C PRO A 53 2.86 -0.13 -8.67
N TYR A 54 2.63 0.66 -7.63
CA TYR A 54 3.62 1.60 -7.11
C TYR A 54 4.60 0.83 -6.22
N TYR A 55 5.85 0.77 -6.65
CA TYR A 55 6.95 0.35 -5.81
C TYR A 55 7.37 1.57 -4.98
N GLY A 56 6.94 1.60 -3.72
CA GLY A 56 7.32 2.67 -2.81
C GLY A 56 8.83 2.74 -2.59
N GLN A 57 9.33 3.94 -2.31
CA GLN A 57 10.74 4.18 -2.03
C GLN A 57 11.17 3.41 -0.77
N ARG A 58 12.41 2.96 -0.72
CA ARG A 58 13.00 2.27 0.42
C ARG A 58 13.95 3.21 1.16
N GLU A 59 14.25 2.90 2.42
CA GLU A 59 15.23 3.69 3.18
C GLU A 59 16.62 3.68 2.54
N GLU A 60 16.99 2.58 1.87
CA GLU A 60 18.23 2.45 1.10
C GLU A 60 18.30 3.42 -0.08
N ASP A 61 17.16 3.79 -0.67
CA ASP A 61 17.09 4.78 -1.75
C ASP A 61 17.36 6.21 -1.25
N CYS A 62 17.31 6.44 0.07
CA CYS A 62 17.66 7.72 0.67
C CYS A 62 19.17 7.90 0.87
N GLN A 63 19.99 6.87 0.59
CA GLN A 63 21.45 6.93 0.69
C GLN A 63 22.08 7.26 -0.67
N ILE A 64 21.68 8.38 -1.29
CA ILE A 64 22.29 8.81 -2.55
C ILE A 64 23.49 9.73 -2.23
N PRO A 65 24.71 9.38 -2.65
CA PRO A 65 25.84 10.31 -2.57
C PRO A 65 25.54 11.52 -3.46
N TYR A 66 25.66 12.70 -2.87
CA TYR A 66 25.30 13.97 -3.49
C TYR A 66 26.12 14.22 -4.77
N SER A 67 25.49 14.06 -5.94
CA SER A 67 25.98 14.63 -7.18
C SER A 67 25.34 16.00 -7.36
N ALA A 68 25.85 17.03 -6.66
CA ALA A 68 25.39 18.38 -6.91
C ALA A 68 25.73 18.77 -8.36
N TYR A 69 24.69 19.06 -9.13
CA TYR A 69 24.85 19.86 -10.33
C TYR A 69 24.88 21.33 -9.89
N TYR A 70 26.07 21.85 -9.63
CA TYR A 70 26.22 23.28 -9.38
C TYR A 70 26.10 24.02 -10.72
N PRO A 71 25.21 25.02 -10.86
CA PRO A 71 25.30 25.93 -11.99
C PRO A 71 26.69 26.56 -11.98
N ALA A 72 27.26 26.84 -13.16
CA ALA A 72 28.59 27.40 -13.35
C ALA A 72 28.66 28.86 -12.85
N THR A 73 28.49 29.03 -11.54
CA THR A 73 28.70 30.25 -10.78
C THR A 73 29.85 29.98 -9.84
N ASP A 74 30.82 30.90 -9.75
CA ASP A 74 32.10 30.75 -9.03
C ASP A 74 31.99 30.56 -7.51
N GLN A 75 30.80 30.33 -6.98
CA GLN A 75 30.56 30.10 -5.55
C GLN A 75 30.25 28.62 -5.31
N VAL A 76 31.31 27.85 -5.09
CA VAL A 76 31.18 26.52 -4.51
C VAL A 76 30.70 26.71 -3.06
N PRO A 77 29.55 26.16 -2.65
CA PRO A 77 29.10 26.29 -1.27
C PRO A 77 30.12 25.67 -0.32
N SER A 78 30.29 26.25 0.87
CA SER A 78 31.16 25.67 1.91
C SER A 78 30.80 24.21 2.20
N GLU A 79 31.79 23.37 2.52
CA GLU A 79 31.56 21.96 2.91
C GLU A 79 30.49 21.81 4.02
N GLU A 80 30.43 22.77 4.94
CA GLU A 80 29.50 22.75 6.07
C GLU A 80 28.04 22.91 5.60
N PHE A 81 27.79 23.84 4.68
CA PHE A 81 26.49 24.01 4.02
C PHE A 81 26.09 22.78 3.21
N GLN A 82 27.04 22.14 2.51
CA GLN A 82 26.76 20.91 1.75
C GLN A 82 26.36 19.75 2.66
N LYS A 83 27.06 19.58 3.79
CA LYS A 83 26.71 18.56 4.80
C LYS A 83 25.36 18.84 5.46
N GLU A 84 25.02 20.11 5.70
CA GLU A 84 23.71 20.46 6.26
C GLU A 84 22.57 20.21 5.27
N GLN A 85 22.76 20.56 4.00
CA GLN A 85 21.77 20.30 2.95
C GLN A 85 21.56 18.80 2.74
N GLN A 86 22.64 18.00 2.73
CA GLN A 86 22.55 16.54 2.67
C GLN A 86 21.71 15.95 3.81
N LYS A 87 21.90 16.44 5.04
CA LYS A 87 21.07 16.01 6.18
C LYS A 87 19.60 16.34 5.95
N LYS A 88 19.29 17.56 5.48
CA LYS A 88 17.90 17.97 5.20
C LYS A 88 17.26 17.13 4.09
N ASP A 89 18.00 16.84 3.03
CA ASP A 89 17.52 16.04 1.90
C ASP A 89 17.29 14.58 2.32
N GLN A 90 18.22 14.02 3.09
CA GLN A 90 18.10 12.67 3.66
C GLN A 90 16.91 12.57 4.63
N GLU A 91 16.74 13.53 5.54
CA GLU A 91 15.60 13.59 6.45
C GLU A 91 14.26 13.72 5.70
N SER A 92 14.24 14.51 4.62
CA SER A 92 13.07 14.66 3.77
C SER A 92 12.70 13.32 3.10
N CYS A 93 13.69 12.62 2.53
CA CYS A 93 13.49 11.31 1.93
C CYS A 93 12.95 10.28 2.93
N LEU A 94 13.57 10.17 4.11
CA LEU A 94 13.13 9.25 5.17
C LEU A 94 11.70 9.56 5.63
N ARG A 95 11.30 10.84 5.64
CA ARG A 95 9.93 11.24 5.95
C ARG A 95 8.93 10.77 4.90
N VAL A 96 9.29 10.83 3.61
CA VAL A 96 8.46 10.29 2.52
C VAL A 96 8.30 8.79 2.69
N VAL A 97 9.40 8.05 2.86
CA VAL A 97 9.39 6.59 3.08
C VAL A 97 8.48 6.23 4.26
N LYS A 98 8.62 6.91 5.40
CA LYS A 98 7.76 6.66 6.56
C LYS A 98 6.28 6.85 6.25
N ARG A 99 5.93 7.94 5.54
CA ARG A 99 4.55 8.21 5.12
C ARG A 99 4.01 7.13 4.19
N GLU A 100 4.83 6.68 3.24
CA GLU A 100 4.42 5.61 2.32
C GLU A 100 4.13 4.30 3.05
N ARG A 101 4.90 3.95 4.08
CA ARG A 101 4.63 2.76 4.92
C ARG A 101 3.30 2.87 5.65
N GLU A 102 3.03 4.03 6.24
CA GLU A 102 1.77 4.26 6.94
C GLU A 102 0.58 4.17 5.98
N ASN A 103 0.72 4.76 4.79
CA ASN A 103 -0.30 4.67 3.74
C ASN A 103 -0.52 3.23 3.25
N ALA A 104 0.56 2.48 3.00
CA ALA A 104 0.49 1.08 2.59
C ALA A 104 -0.19 0.23 3.67
N LYS A 105 0.17 0.43 4.95
CA LYS A 105 -0.45 -0.25 6.08
C LYS A 105 -1.95 0.03 6.16
N ILE A 106 -2.36 1.30 6.06
CA ILE A 106 -3.77 1.69 6.11
C ILE A 106 -4.53 1.10 4.93
N ASN A 107 -3.95 1.17 3.73
CA ASN A 107 -4.55 0.63 2.51
C ASN A 107 -4.74 -0.90 2.59
N ASP A 108 -3.75 -1.62 3.09
CA ASP A 108 -3.81 -3.08 3.22
C ASP A 108 -4.87 -3.53 4.25
N ILE A 109 -4.99 -2.80 5.36
CA ILE A 109 -6.05 -3.03 6.35
C ILE A 109 -7.42 -2.71 5.78
N SER A 110 -7.57 -1.57 5.09
CA SER A 110 -8.85 -1.12 4.57
C SER A 110 -9.35 -2.02 3.44
N GLN A 111 -8.48 -2.47 2.54
CA GLN A 111 -8.83 -3.43 1.49
C GLN A 111 -9.25 -4.78 2.09
N ALA A 112 -8.48 -5.31 3.06
CA ALA A 112 -8.83 -6.56 3.72
C ALA A 112 -10.21 -6.48 4.39
N ALA A 113 -10.46 -5.42 5.16
CA ALA A 113 -11.74 -5.20 5.80
C ALA A 113 -12.87 -5.06 4.76
N PHE A 114 -12.68 -4.20 3.75
CA PHE A 114 -13.69 -3.97 2.71
C PHE A 114 -14.13 -5.26 2.03
N TYR A 115 -13.18 -6.08 1.55
CA TYR A 115 -13.51 -7.32 0.84
C TYR A 115 -14.09 -8.39 1.76
N LEU A 116 -13.62 -8.49 3.01
CA LEU A 116 -14.19 -9.40 4.00
C LEU A 116 -15.66 -9.05 4.31
N PHE A 117 -15.94 -7.80 4.62
CA PHE A 117 -17.28 -7.37 4.98
C PHE A 117 -18.22 -7.35 3.78
N LEU A 118 -17.75 -6.95 2.60
CA LEU A 118 -18.56 -6.99 1.38
C LEU A 118 -18.90 -8.44 1.00
N GLY A 119 -17.91 -9.35 1.01
CA GLY A 119 -18.12 -10.77 0.72
C GLY A 119 -19.04 -11.44 1.73
N ALA A 120 -18.79 -11.26 3.03
CA ALA A 120 -19.63 -11.78 4.10
C ALA A 120 -21.05 -11.19 4.05
N GLY A 121 -21.17 -9.90 3.75
CA GLY A 121 -22.44 -9.20 3.57
C GLY A 121 -23.28 -9.81 2.46
N LEU A 122 -22.70 -10.03 1.27
CA LEU A 122 -23.40 -10.67 0.14
C LEU A 122 -23.87 -12.09 0.47
N LEU A 123 -23.05 -12.87 1.19
CA LEU A 123 -23.41 -14.21 1.65
C LEU A 123 -24.56 -14.17 2.69
N ALA A 124 -24.53 -13.19 3.60
CA ALA A 124 -25.59 -12.99 4.58
C ALA A 124 -26.91 -12.53 3.93
N THR A 125 -26.84 -11.63 2.94
CA THR A 125 -27.98 -11.17 2.14
C THR A 125 -28.68 -12.33 1.46
N ARG A 126 -27.94 -13.29 0.88
CA ARG A 126 -28.55 -14.52 0.33
C ARG A 126 -29.34 -15.27 1.39
N LYS A 127 -28.75 -15.49 2.57
CA LYS A 127 -29.36 -16.28 3.67
C LYS A 127 -30.60 -15.61 4.28
N LEU A 128 -30.64 -14.28 4.31
CA LEU A 128 -31.69 -13.49 4.96
C LEU A 128 -32.78 -12.97 4.01
N LEU A 129 -32.44 -12.60 2.77
CA LEU A 129 -33.35 -11.87 1.86
C LEU A 129 -33.71 -12.63 0.59
N LEU A 130 -32.92 -13.62 0.15
CA LEU A 130 -33.12 -14.34 -1.13
C LEU A 130 -33.48 -15.82 -0.96
N LYS A 131 -34.07 -16.18 0.19
CA LYS A 131 -34.69 -17.50 0.39
C LYS A 131 -35.77 -17.80 -0.65
#